data_AF-J7I0J8-F1
#
_entry.id   AF-J7I0J8-F1
#
_cell.length_a   1.000
_cell.length_b   1.000
_cell.length_c   1.000
_cell.angle_alpha   90.00
_cell.angle_beta   90.00
_cell.angle_gamma   90.00
#
_symmetry.space_group_name_H-M   'P 1'
#
loop_
_entity.id
_entity.type
_entity.pdbx_description
1 polymer ?
#
loop_
_entity_poly.entity_id
_entity_poly.type
_entity_poly.pdbx_seq_one_letter_code
_entity_poly.pdbx_strand_id
1 'polypeptide(L)' 'RRCGRSSYHIQKSQCAQCGYPRKKMRSYNWSIKAKR' A
#
# COMPACT_ATOMS: atom_id res chain seq x y z
N ARG A 1 5.98 8.44 -0.49
CA ARG A 1 4.90 8.77 0.47
C ARG A 1 3.57 8.99 -0.28
N ARG A 2 2.97 7.93 -0.85
CA ARG A 2 1.76 8.07 -1.70
C ARG A 2 0.45 8.08 -0.90
N CYS A 3 0.33 7.19 0.08
CA CYS A 3 -0.93 6.94 0.80
C CYS A 3 -1.09 7.67 2.13
N GLY A 4 -0.17 8.58 2.49
CA GLY A 4 -0.19 9.33 3.76
C GLY A 4 0.05 8.50 5.04
N ARG A 5 -0.08 7.17 4.99
CA ARG A 5 0.13 6.27 6.13
C ARG A 5 1.61 5.98 6.40
N SER A 6 1.94 5.76 7.67
CA SER A 6 3.24 5.22 8.10
C SER A 6 3.29 3.71 7.84
N SER A 7 3.38 3.35 6.56
CA SER A 7 3.40 1.95 6.10
C SER A 7 4.49 1.71 5.05
N TYR A 8 5.48 2.59 4.99
CA TYR A 8 6.63 2.43 4.10
C TYR A 8 7.70 1.61 4.78
N HIS A 9 8.07 0.49 4.16
CA HIS A 9 9.12 -0.37 4.65
C HIS A 9 10.47 0.09 4.08
N ILE A 10 11.42 0.44 4.95
CA ILE A 10 12.70 1.05 4.53
C ILE A 10 13.57 0.04 3.80
N GLN A 11 13.85 -1.12 4.40
CA GLN A 11 14.75 -2.11 3.80
C GLN A 11 14.25 -2.62 2.44
N LYS A 12 12.94 -2.91 2.32
CA LYS A 12 12.32 -3.41 1.08
C LYS A 12 11.91 -2.28 0.13
N SER A 13 12.06 -1.03 0.53
CA SER A 13 11.64 0.16 -0.21
C SER A 13 10.23 0.07 -0.81
N GLN A 14 9.28 -0.49 -0.04
CA GLN A 14 7.92 -0.74 -0.51
C GLN A 14 6.88 -0.37 0.54
N CYS A 15 5.78 0.25 0.09
CA CYS A 15 4.65 0.52 0.96
C CYS A 15 3.73 -0.69 1.10
N ALA A 16 3.51 -1.14 2.34
CA ALA A 16 2.62 -2.26 2.66
C ALA A 16 1.15 -1.94 2.37
N GLN A 17 0.72 -0.68 2.52
CA GLN A 17 -0.67 -0.30 2.26
C GLN A 17 -0.97 -0.18 0.76
N CYS A 18 -0.30 0.76 0.08
CA CYS A 18 -0.65 1.12 -1.29
C CYS A 18 0.22 0.46 -2.37
N GLY A 19 1.29 -0.26 -1.97
CA GLY A 19 2.18 -0.93 -2.91
C GLY A 19 3.18 0.00 -3.63
N TYR A 20 3.26 1.28 -3.27
CA TYR A 20 4.30 2.21 -3.77
C TYR A 20 5.70 1.55 -3.68
N PRO A 21 6.54 1.58 -4.73
CA PRO A 21 6.48 2.44 -5.93
C PRO A 21 5.64 1.96 -7.12
N ARG A 22 4.97 0.80 -7.05
CA ARG A 22 4.17 0.25 -8.18
C ARG A 22 3.16 1.27 -8.72
N LYS A 23 2.90 1.29 -10.03
CA LYS A 23 1.90 2.20 -10.63
C LYS A 23 0.49 1.95 -10.10
N LYS A 24 0.08 0.67 -10.01
CA LYS A 24 -1.22 0.27 -9.46
C LYS A 24 -1.22 0.35 -7.93
N MET A 25 -2.34 0.80 -7.37
CA MET A 25 -2.57 0.68 -5.93
C MET A 25 -2.80 -0.77 -5.54
N ARG A 26 -2.24 -1.17 -4.40
CA ARG A 26 -2.47 -2.48 -3.81
C ARG A 26 -3.87 -2.53 -3.19
N SER A 27 -4.69 -3.45 -3.69
CA SER A 27 -6.03 -3.77 -3.18
C SER A 27 -6.28 -5.26 -3.31
N TYR A 28 -6.96 -5.88 -2.35
CA TYR A 28 -7.32 -7.29 -2.41
C TYR A 28 -8.82 -7.49 -2.16
N ASN A 29 -9.43 -8.45 -2.85
CA ASN A 29 -10.87 -8.70 -2.77
C ASN A 29 -11.31 -9.27 -1.41
N TRP A 30 -10.42 -9.96 -0.70
CA TRP A 30 -10.71 -10.48 0.64
C TRP A 30 -10.74 -9.40 1.73
N SER A 31 -10.27 -8.17 1.44
CA SER A 31 -10.23 -7.07 2.42
C SER A 31 -11.19 -5.95 2.03
N ILE A 32 -12.49 -6.20 2.20
CA ILE A 32 -13.57 -5.27 1.80
C ILE A 32 -13.43 -3.93 2.53
N LYS A 33 -13.15 -3.93 3.84
CA LYS A 33 -12.98 -2.70 4.65
C LYS A 33 -11.79 -1.85 4.19
N ALA A 34 -10.72 -2.47 3.70
CA ALA A 34 -9.55 -1.74 3.20
C ALA A 34 -9.73 -1.22 1.77
N LYS A 35 -10.72 -1.76 1.03
CA LYS A 35 -11.07 -1.34 -0.33
C LYS A 35 -12.09 -0.18 -0.35
N ARG A 36 -12.91 -0.06 0.69
CA ARG A 36 -13.80 1.09 0.91
C ARG A 36 -12.98 2.36 1.11
#